data_AF-A0A9D7BTU1-F1
#
_entry.id   AF-A0A9D7BTU1-F1
#
_cell.length_a   1.000
_cell.length_b   1.000
_cell.length_c   1.000
_cell.angle_alpha   90.00
_cell.angle_beta   90.00
_cell.angle_gamma   90.00
#
_symmetry.space_group_name_H-M   'P 1'
#
loop_
_entity.id
_entity.type
_entity.pdbx_description
1 polymer ?
#
loop_
_entity_poly.entity_id
_entity_poly.type
_entity_poly.pdbx_seq_one_letter_code
_entity_poly.pdbx_strand_id
1 'polypeptide(L)'
;MRQNPSGFTLLELMIVVAVIAILAAIALPAYTNYRIRANESACLQETKSYANAALAAHYSNTTIPAPTVNACSAIDAFVDRSTPVEGTPQLPATRISRCEMDSATCSLN
;
A
#
# COMPACT_ATOMS: atom_id res chain seq x y z
N MET A 1 40.88 3.75 44.53
CA MET A 1 40.26 4.70 43.57
C MET A 1 38.78 4.37 43.53
N ARG A 2 37.94 5.21 44.16
CA ARG A 2 36.50 4.96 44.27
C ARG A 2 35.85 5.58 43.03
N GLN A 3 35.48 4.75 42.06
CA GLN A 3 34.77 5.19 40.87
C GLN A 3 33.39 5.66 41.32
N ASN A 4 33.09 6.95 41.14
CA ASN A 4 31.74 7.45 41.35
C ASN A 4 30.85 6.79 40.28
N PRO A 5 29.79 6.05 40.65
CA PRO A 5 28.84 5.58 39.66
C PRO A 5 28.16 6.82 39.05
N SER A 6 28.54 7.15 37.82
CA SER A 6 27.88 8.16 37.00
C SER A 6 26.50 7.63 36.60
N GLY A 7 25.51 7.83 37.47
CA GLY A 7 24.12 7.53 37.19
C GLY A 7 23.52 8.55 36.22
N PHE A 8 22.65 8.08 35.33
CA PHE A 8 21.87 8.93 34.43
C PHE A 8 20.96 9.84 35.27
N THR A 9 20.93 11.14 34.98
CA THR A 9 20.06 12.05 35.74
C THR A 9 18.60 11.88 35.28
N LEU A 10 17.65 11.98 36.21
CA LEU A 10 16.22 12.01 35.84
C LEU A 10 15.91 13.19 34.90
N LEU A 11 16.67 14.28 35.02
CA LEU A 11 16.53 15.45 34.18
C LEU A 11 16.93 15.18 32.72
N GLU A 12 18.05 14.49 32.48
CA GLU A 12 18.44 14.07 31.12
C GLU A 12 17.36 13.18 30.49
N LEU A 13 16.82 12.23 31.24
CA LEU A 13 15.80 11.34 30.72
C LEU A 13 14.50 12.09 30.36
N MET A 14 14.09 13.05 31.19
CA MET A 14 12.90 13.88 30.91
C MET A 14 13.05 14.70 29.63
N ILE A 15 14.23 15.29 29.38
CA ILE A 15 14.49 16.07 28.17
C ILE A 15 14.46 15.17 26.93
N VAL A 16 15.08 13.98 27.01
CA VAL A 16 15.09 13.02 25.89
C VAL A 16 13.67 12.60 25.52
N VAL A 17 12.84 12.25 26.50
CA VAL A 17 11.44 11.87 26.25
C VAL A 17 10.64 13.04 25.67
N ALA A 18 10.86 14.26 26.16
CA ALA A 18 10.21 15.45 25.62
C ALA A 18 10.55 15.68 24.13
N VAL A 19 11.81 15.53 23.73
CA VAL A 19 12.23 15.67 22.33
C VAL A 19 11.63 14.55 21.46
N ILE A 20 11.66 13.29 21.93
CA ILE A 20 11.06 12.16 21.19
C ILE A 20 9.55 12.35 21.00
N ALA A 21 8.85 12.87 22.01
CA ALA A 21 7.41 13.13 21.92
C ALA A 21 7.07 14.16 20.82
N ILE A 22 7.85 15.23 20.70
CA ILE A 22 7.68 16.25 19.65
C ILE A 22 7.93 15.64 18.26
N LEU A 23 9.02 14.87 18.11
CA LEU A 23 9.34 14.23 16.84
C LEU A 23 8.29 13.19 16.42
N ALA A 24 7.82 12.38 17.36
CA ALA A 24 6.80 11.36 17.13
C ALA A 24 5.46 11.98 16.68
N ALA A 25 5.06 13.12 17.28
CA ALA A 25 3.82 13.81 16.91
C ALA A 25 3.78 14.23 15.42
N ILE A 26 4.94 14.56 14.83
CA ILE A 26 5.06 14.92 13.41
C ILE A 26 5.26 13.68 12.54
N ALA A 27 6.11 12.75 12.99
CA ALA A 27 6.50 11.58 12.21
C ALA A 27 5.37 10.55 12.03
N LEU A 28 4.54 10.33 13.05
CA LEU A 28 3.46 9.35 13.00
C LEU A 28 2.43 9.61 11.89
N PRO A 29 1.79 10.79 11.78
CA PRO A 29 0.83 11.05 10.70
C PRO A 29 1.49 11.02 9.31
N ALA A 30 2.75 11.42 9.18
CA ALA A 30 3.47 11.33 7.91
C ALA A 30 3.71 9.87 7.50
N TYR A 31 4.14 9.03 8.45
CA TYR A 31 4.42 7.61 8.21
C TYR A 31 3.16 6.82 7.87
N THR A 32 2.03 7.08 8.54
CA THR A 32 0.75 6.41 8.22
C THR A 32 0.29 6.76 6.81
N ASN A 33 0.36 8.03 6.41
CA ASN A 33 0.04 8.46 5.04
C ASN A 33 0.97 7.84 4.00
N TYR A 34 2.26 7.70 4.30
CA TYR A 34 3.21 7.01 3.42
C TYR A 34 2.83 5.54 3.23
N ARG A 35 2.51 4.83 4.32
CA ARG A 35 2.06 3.43 4.25
C ARG A 35 0.79 3.25 3.44
N ILE A 36 -0.18 4.15 3.59
CA ILE A 36 -1.42 4.15 2.80
C ILE A 36 -1.09 4.25 1.30
N ARG A 37 -0.30 5.26 0.91
CA ARG A 37 0.08 5.47 -0.51
C ARG A 37 0.89 4.30 -1.06
N ALA A 38 1.79 3.73 -0.26
CA ALA A 38 2.58 2.56 -0.64
C ALA A 38 1.67 1.36 -0.94
N ASN A 39 0.72 1.05 -0.04
CA ASN A 39 -0.25 -0.04 -0.24
C ASN A 39 -1.15 0.22 -1.45
N GLU A 40 -1.65 1.45 -1.64
CA GLU A 40 -2.43 1.83 -2.82
C GLU A 40 -1.64 1.59 -4.11
N SER A 41 -0.38 2.04 -4.16
CA SER A 41 0.47 1.88 -5.35
C SER A 41 0.80 0.41 -5.63
N ALA A 42 1.04 -0.39 -4.59
CA ALA A 42 1.33 -1.81 -4.72
C ALA A 42 0.11 -2.57 -5.23
N CYS A 43 -1.08 -2.33 -4.67
CA CYS A 43 -2.32 -2.95 -5.14
C CYS A 43 -2.64 -2.51 -6.58
N LEU A 44 -2.49 -1.22 -6.92
CA LEU A 44 -2.63 -0.74 -8.30
C LEU A 44 -1.73 -1.49 -9.28
N GLN A 45 -0.51 -1.83 -8.87
CA GLN A 45 0.44 -2.53 -9.72
C GLN A 45 0.05 -4.01 -9.91
N GLU A 46 -0.48 -4.66 -8.88
CA GLU A 46 -1.05 -6.01 -8.98
C GLU A 46 -2.27 -6.03 -9.92
N THR A 47 -3.22 -5.14 -9.72
CA THR A 47 -4.42 -5.02 -10.57
C THR A 47 -4.05 -4.72 -12.01
N LYS A 48 -3.08 -3.83 -12.26
CA LYS A 48 -2.53 -3.56 -13.60
C LYS A 48 -1.93 -4.81 -14.24
N SER A 49 -1.11 -5.55 -13.50
CA SER A 49 -0.49 -6.78 -14.00
C SER A 49 -1.54 -7.82 -14.37
N TYR A 50 -2.56 -7.99 -13.51
CA TYR A 50 -3.68 -8.89 -13.77
C TYR A 50 -4.51 -8.46 -14.98
N ALA A 51 -4.92 -7.20 -15.05
CA ALA A 51 -5.71 -6.66 -16.15
C ALA A 51 -5.01 -6.83 -17.50
N ASN A 52 -3.69 -6.58 -17.56
CA ASN A 52 -2.90 -6.79 -18.77
C ASN A 52 -2.83 -8.28 -19.17
N ALA A 53 -2.61 -9.18 -18.19
CA ALA A 53 -2.58 -10.62 -18.45
C ALA A 53 -3.94 -11.16 -18.91
N ALA A 54 -5.03 -10.71 -18.28
CA ALA A 54 -6.39 -11.07 -18.64
C ALA A 54 -6.75 -10.56 -20.04
N LEU A 55 -6.40 -9.31 -20.37
CA LEU A 55 -6.62 -8.74 -21.69
C LEU A 55 -5.85 -9.49 -22.78
N ALA A 56 -4.58 -9.82 -22.53
CA ALA A 56 -3.77 -10.62 -23.46
C ALA A 56 -4.35 -12.02 -23.68
N ALA A 57 -4.82 -12.68 -22.61
CA ALA A 57 -5.47 -13.98 -22.69
C ALA A 57 -6.79 -13.91 -23.48
N HIS A 58 -7.58 -12.85 -23.29
CA HIS A 58 -8.81 -12.62 -24.03
C HIS A 58 -8.55 -12.47 -25.54
N TYR A 59 -7.54 -11.69 -25.95
CA TYR A 59 -7.19 -11.57 -27.38
C TYR A 59 -6.60 -12.85 -27.97
N SER A 60 -5.89 -13.64 -27.16
CA SER A 60 -5.31 -14.92 -27.60
C SER A 60 -6.33 -16.07 -27.54
N ASN A 61 -7.56 -15.79 -27.08
CA ASN A 61 -8.62 -16.76 -26.83
C ASN A 61 -8.15 -17.95 -25.95
N THR A 62 -7.30 -17.65 -24.96
CA THR A 62 -6.78 -18.60 -23.97
C THR A 62 -7.49 -18.43 -22.63
N THR A 63 -7.32 -19.40 -21.73
CA THR A 63 -7.83 -19.30 -20.36
C THR A 63 -7.27 -18.06 -19.67
N ILE A 64 -8.16 -17.26 -19.10
CA ILE A 64 -7.80 -16.10 -18.29
C ILE A 64 -7.23 -16.61 -16.96
N PRO A 65 -6.02 -16.18 -16.56
CA PRO A 65 -5.43 -16.59 -15.30
C PRO A 65 -6.30 -16.09 -14.13
N ALA A 66 -6.24 -16.77 -12.99
CA ALA A 66 -6.84 -16.26 -11.77
C ALA A 66 -6.01 -15.08 -11.22
N PRO A 67 -6.64 -14.07 -10.59
CA PRO A 67 -5.91 -13.00 -9.96
C PRO A 67 -5.07 -13.52 -8.77
N THR A 68 -3.81 -13.14 -8.74
CA THR A 68 -2.92 -13.37 -7.59
C THR A 68 -2.90 -12.12 -6.74
N VAL A 69 -3.30 -12.24 -5.48
CA VAL A 69 -3.39 -11.10 -4.56
C VAL A 69 -2.30 -11.20 -3.49
N ASN A 70 -1.54 -10.11 -3.28
CA ASN A 70 -0.68 -9.96 -2.10
C ASN A 70 -0.87 -8.59 -1.44
N ALA A 71 -0.71 -7.52 -2.22
CA ALA A 71 -0.94 -6.13 -1.79
C ALA A 71 -2.42 -5.73 -1.86
N CYS A 72 -3.17 -6.29 -2.82
CA CYS A 72 -4.62 -6.27 -2.78
C CYS A 72 -5.16 -7.35 -1.83
N SER A 73 -6.33 -7.10 -1.25
CA SER A 73 -7.12 -8.09 -0.52
C SER A 73 -8.01 -8.91 -1.46
N ALA A 74 -8.48 -8.30 -2.55
CA ALA A 74 -9.15 -8.97 -3.65
C ALA A 74 -8.90 -8.20 -4.96
N ILE A 75 -8.98 -8.91 -6.08
CA ILE A 75 -9.04 -8.34 -7.42
C ILE A 75 -10.21 -9.03 -8.13
N ASP A 76 -11.07 -8.25 -8.76
CA ASP A 76 -12.22 -8.77 -9.48
C ASP A 76 -11.79 -9.57 -10.71
N ALA A 77 -12.52 -10.64 -11.00
CA ALA A 77 -12.26 -11.43 -12.18
C ALA A 77 -12.60 -10.62 -13.45
N PHE A 78 -11.77 -10.76 -14.47
CA PHE A 78 -12.07 -10.24 -15.79
C PHE A 78 -13.32 -10.89 -16.37
N VAL A 79 -14.29 -10.07 -16.80
CA VAL A 79 -15.53 -10.50 -17.45
C VAL A 79 -15.50 -10.11 -18.93
N ASP A 80 -15.34 -8.82 -19.22
CA ASP A 80 -15.26 -8.28 -20.58
C ASP A 80 -14.46 -6.96 -20.64
N ARG A 81 -14.29 -6.39 -21.84
CA ARG A 81 -13.52 -5.14 -22.06
C ARG A 81 -14.25 -3.86 -21.61
N SER A 82 -15.55 -3.91 -21.38
CA SER A 82 -16.39 -2.78 -20.95
C SER A 82 -16.56 -2.70 -19.43
N THR A 83 -16.33 -3.81 -18.72
CA THR A 83 -16.27 -3.86 -17.26
C THR A 83 -14.86 -3.56 -16.77
N PRO A 84 -14.67 -2.54 -15.92
CA PRO A 84 -13.36 -2.30 -15.32
C PRO A 84 -13.00 -3.43 -14.35
N VAL A 85 -11.72 -3.73 -14.27
CA VAL A 85 -11.18 -4.63 -13.24
C VAL A 85 -10.80 -3.78 -12.03
N GLU A 86 -11.39 -4.09 -10.88
CA GLU A 86 -11.13 -3.39 -9.64
C GLU A 86 -10.33 -4.26 -8.67
N GLY A 87 -9.40 -3.64 -7.95
CA GLY A 87 -8.61 -4.27 -6.89
C GLY A 87 -8.76 -3.51 -5.59
N THR A 88 -9.18 -4.19 -4.54
CA THR A 88 -9.38 -3.64 -3.20
C THR A 88 -8.08 -3.74 -2.41
N PRO A 89 -7.49 -2.63 -1.95
CA PRO A 89 -6.22 -2.68 -1.23
C PRO A 89 -6.39 -3.29 0.17
N GLN A 90 -5.30 -3.81 0.73
CA GLN A 90 -5.26 -4.15 2.15
C GLN A 90 -5.20 -2.89 3.02
N LEU A 91 -5.80 -2.96 4.22
CA LEU A 91 -5.67 -1.93 5.26
C LEU A 91 -4.19 -1.58 5.50
N PRO A 92 -3.85 -0.29 5.73
CA PRO A 92 -4.73 0.85 6.00
C PRO A 92 -5.21 1.62 4.76
N ALA A 93 -4.91 1.16 3.55
CA ALA A 93 -5.33 1.84 2.33
C ALA A 93 -6.82 1.67 2.06
N THR A 94 -7.44 2.69 1.46
CA THR A 94 -8.90 2.73 1.21
C THR A 94 -9.27 2.99 -0.24
N ARG A 95 -8.34 3.52 -1.07
CA ARG A 95 -8.63 3.81 -2.48
C ARG A 95 -8.52 2.57 -3.34
N ILE A 96 -9.54 2.32 -4.13
CA ILE A 96 -9.64 1.13 -4.97
C ILE A 96 -8.81 1.37 -6.23
N SER A 97 -8.05 0.37 -6.65
CA SER A 97 -7.41 0.39 -7.95
C SER A 97 -8.43 0.02 -9.02
N ARG A 98 -8.62 0.86 -10.03
CA ARG A 98 -9.54 0.60 -11.15
C ARG A 98 -8.76 0.57 -12.45
N CYS A 99 -8.95 -0.49 -13.22
CA CYS A 99 -8.39 -0.67 -14.55
C CYS A 99 -9.49 -0.68 -15.61
N GLU A 100 -9.55 0.39 -16.40
CA GLU A 100 -10.41 0.48 -17.57
C GLU A 100 -9.79 -0.30 -18.73
N MET A 101 -10.52 -1.28 -19.24
CA MET A 101 -9.98 -2.28 -20.16
C MET A 101 -10.13 -1.91 -21.63
N ASP A 102 -11.01 -0.96 -21.93
CA ASP A 102 -11.12 -0.40 -23.27
C ASP A 102 -9.96 0.58 -23.56
N SER A 103 -9.61 1.43 -22.59
CA SER A 103 -8.52 2.39 -22.69
C SER A 103 -7.16 1.88 -22.22
N ALA A 104 -7.10 0.68 -21.64
CA ALA A 104 -5.90 0.11 -21.00
C ALA A 104 -5.26 1.06 -19.97
N THR A 105 -6.09 1.84 -19.28
CA THR A 105 -5.65 2.80 -18.26
C THR A 105 -6.06 2.31 -16.88
N CYS A 106 -5.17 2.47 -15.90
CA CYS A 106 -5.51 2.15 -14.51
C CYS A 106 -5.17 3.29 -13.58
N SER A 107 -6.10 3.61 -12.69
CA SER A 107 -6.05 4.71 -11.74
C SER A 107 -6.45 4.25 -10.34
N LEU A 108 -6.18 5.09 -9.35
CA LEU A 108 -6.71 4.93 -8.00
C LEU A 108 -7.99 5.76 -7.91
N ASN A 109 -9.10 5.14 -7.56
CA ASN A 109 -10.36 5.78 -7.21
C ASN A 109 -10.44 5.86 -5.68
#